data_AF-A0A8J9TAF7-F1
#
_entry.id   AF-A0A8J9TAF7-F1
#
_cell.length_a   1.000
_cell.length_b   1.000
_cell.length_c   1.000
_cell.angle_alpha   90.00
_cell.angle_beta   90.00
_cell.angle_gamma   90.00
#
_symmetry.space_group_name_H-M   'P 1'
#
loop_
_entity.id
_entity.type
_entity.pdbx_description
1 polymer ?
#
loop_
_entity_poly.entity_id
_entity_poly.type
_entity_poly.pdbx_seq_one_letter_code
_entity_poly.pdbx_strand_id
1 'polypeptide(L)'
;MATKLFQRMQKSTTNVLLVLALLVEVHSSASSALSTDSCVSTGLQNLGNTCYLNSQLQCAYHIPKVRDLILTPLKSDSDVSNDREKEMIRAQESQYLPTMPFQESPSLQGTRLVFQDMLQASRKQTGPVAPRILCKVLGIPVYEQQDSQEFWKLLLPTFKLPELMDLYQGAFEDYIVALDGTGRERRLEEPFLDLSLDVTSGSVEESLRQLFGEPELLSTAEGNGWRPEKGAEKVDAHKGSLLRTQGLPSILQLHLKRFNYDWNTDTTSKLNDPFRFPLELNLSDVCKDGAYSE
;
A
#
# COMPACT_ATOMS: atom_id res chain seq x y z
N MET A 1 -18.16 -8.84 -3.54
CA MET A 1 -16.98 -9.08 -2.68
C MET A 1 -16.44 -7.79 -2.09
N ALA A 2 -16.25 -6.71 -2.86
CA ALA A 2 -15.84 -5.39 -2.35
C ALA A 2 -16.75 -4.86 -1.22
N THR A 3 -18.07 -4.97 -1.34
CA THR A 3 -19.04 -4.53 -0.31
C THR A 3 -18.88 -5.24 1.05
N LYS A 4 -18.41 -6.51 1.06
CA LYS A 4 -18.11 -7.24 2.30
C LYS A 4 -16.74 -6.88 2.88
N LEU A 5 -15.81 -6.39 2.05
CA LEU A 5 -14.49 -5.93 2.48
C LEU A 5 -14.62 -4.64 3.31
N PHE A 6 -15.47 -3.70 2.87
CA PHE A 6 -15.68 -2.41 3.57
C PHE A 6 -16.54 -2.53 4.84
N GLN A 7 -17.36 -3.59 4.98
CA GLN A 7 -18.04 -3.89 6.26
C GLN A 7 -17.08 -4.31 7.37
N ARG A 8 -15.85 -4.76 7.06
CA ARG A 8 -14.84 -5.12 8.07
C ARG A 8 -14.08 -3.92 8.64
N MET A 9 -14.06 -2.79 7.94
CA MET A 9 -13.39 -1.55 8.40
C MET A 9 -14.13 -0.84 9.56
N GLN A 10 -15.32 -1.32 9.94
CA GLN A 10 -16.22 -0.67 10.91
C GLN A 10 -15.73 -0.68 12.38
N LYS A 11 -14.43 -0.86 12.67
CA LYS A 11 -13.89 -0.90 14.03
C LYS A 11 -12.74 0.06 14.34
N SER A 12 -12.30 0.90 13.41
CA SER A 12 -11.25 1.88 13.70
C SER A 12 -11.60 3.25 13.14
N THR A 13 -12.22 4.09 13.96
CA THR A 13 -12.42 5.50 13.68
C THR A 13 -11.31 6.30 14.34
N THR A 14 -10.45 6.99 13.55
CA THR A 14 -10.07 8.43 13.67
C THR A 14 -8.88 8.77 12.75
N ASN A 15 -8.98 9.89 12.02
CA ASN A 15 -8.12 10.36 10.91
C ASN A 15 -6.83 11.12 11.31
N VAL A 16 -5.82 11.14 10.41
CA VAL A 16 -5.33 12.28 9.59
C VAL A 16 -4.05 11.85 8.86
N LEU A 17 -4.02 12.02 7.53
CA LEU A 17 -3.00 11.50 6.60
C LEU A 17 -1.80 12.45 6.43
N LEU A 18 -0.59 11.89 6.47
CA LEU A 18 0.60 12.40 5.78
C LEU A 18 1.09 11.27 4.85
N VAL A 19 0.89 11.39 3.54
CA VAL A 19 1.46 10.45 2.56
C VAL A 19 2.56 11.17 1.79
N LEU A 20 3.79 10.82 2.12
CA LEU A 20 4.95 11.09 1.29
C LEU A 20 5.15 9.86 0.41
N ALA A 21 4.92 10.02 -0.89
CA ALA A 21 5.40 9.06 -1.86
C ALA A 21 6.92 9.28 -1.99
N LEU A 22 7.71 8.46 -1.32
CA LEU A 22 9.14 8.38 -1.57
C LEU A 22 9.34 7.48 -2.79
N LEU A 23 9.82 8.06 -3.88
CA LEU A 23 10.34 7.31 -5.02
C LEU A 23 11.67 6.69 -4.58
N VAL A 24 11.76 5.37 -4.56
CA VAL A 24 13.04 4.67 -4.41
C VAL A 24 13.73 4.69 -5.78
N GLU A 25 14.70 5.59 -5.97
CA GLU A 25 15.53 5.59 -7.17
C GLU A 25 16.67 4.57 -7.02
N VAL A 26 16.47 3.37 -7.57
CA VAL A 26 17.57 2.44 -7.83
C VAL A 26 18.40 3.02 -8.98
N HIS A 27 19.57 3.57 -8.66
CA HIS A 27 20.45 4.18 -9.65
C HIS A 27 21.06 3.12 -10.57
N SER A 28 20.50 2.98 -11.78
CA SER A 28 21.21 2.47 -12.95
C SER A 28 21.31 3.59 -13.97
N SER A 29 22.53 4.03 -14.25
CA SER A 29 22.87 5.18 -15.10
C SER A 29 22.35 5.03 -16.53
N ALA A 30 21.27 5.74 -16.86
CA ALA A 30 20.93 6.17 -18.21
C ALA A 30 20.05 7.43 -18.15
N SER A 31 20.65 8.58 -18.47
CA SER A 31 19.97 9.87 -18.57
C SER A 31 19.17 9.93 -19.87
N SER A 32 17.85 10.12 -19.77
CA SER A 32 17.06 10.70 -20.86
C SER A 32 16.01 11.64 -20.28
N ALA A 33 16.05 12.88 -20.76
CA ALA A 33 15.29 14.04 -20.28
C ALA A 33 13.78 13.77 -20.13
N LEU A 34 13.28 13.89 -18.90
CA LEU A 34 11.85 13.89 -18.60
C LEU A 34 11.29 15.30 -18.85
N SER A 35 10.44 15.45 -19.85
CA SER A 35 9.70 16.70 -20.09
C SER A 35 8.78 16.99 -18.92
N THR A 36 9.03 18.07 -18.20
CA THR A 36 8.14 18.59 -17.16
C THR A 36 6.91 19.23 -17.81
N ASP A 37 5.95 18.41 -18.22
CA ASP A 37 4.62 18.89 -18.54
C ASP A 37 3.95 19.23 -17.21
N SER A 38 3.94 20.52 -16.85
CA SER A 38 3.35 21.03 -15.61
C SER A 38 1.82 20.95 -15.71
N CYS A 39 1.30 19.73 -15.64
CA CYS A 39 -0.12 19.44 -15.61
C CYS A 39 -0.66 19.96 -14.26
N VAL A 40 -1.35 21.11 -14.28
CA VAL A 40 -2.03 21.68 -13.11
C VAL A 40 -2.99 20.62 -12.58
N SER A 41 -2.63 19.95 -11.49
CA SER A 41 -3.45 18.87 -10.93
C SER A 41 -4.77 19.42 -10.39
N THR A 42 -5.87 18.70 -10.64
CA THR A 42 -7.18 19.08 -10.10
C THR A 42 -7.43 18.44 -8.74
N GLY A 43 -8.11 19.17 -7.86
CA GLY A 43 -8.55 18.65 -6.57
C GLY A 43 -9.68 17.61 -6.71
N LEU A 44 -9.96 16.91 -5.61
CA LEU A 44 -11.14 16.05 -5.50
C LEU A 44 -12.18 16.69 -4.59
N GLN A 45 -13.44 16.70 -5.00
CA GLN A 45 -14.55 17.16 -4.16
C GLN A 45 -14.73 16.21 -2.98
N ASN A 46 -14.78 16.74 -1.76
CA ASN A 46 -15.16 15.95 -0.60
C ASN A 46 -16.69 15.75 -0.60
N LEU A 47 -17.14 14.49 -0.60
CA LEU A 47 -18.55 14.11 -0.62
C LEU A 47 -19.19 14.05 0.80
N GLY A 48 -18.40 14.35 1.83
CA GLY A 48 -18.79 14.34 3.24
C GLY A 48 -17.56 14.08 4.11
N ASN A 49 -17.39 12.83 4.49
CA ASN A 49 -16.27 12.29 5.28
C ASN A 49 -15.28 11.49 4.41
N THR A 50 -15.15 11.85 3.13
CA THR A 50 -14.36 11.09 2.12
C THR A 50 -12.92 11.57 1.94
N CYS A 51 -12.39 12.38 2.88
CA CYS A 51 -11.03 12.92 2.76
C CYS A 51 -9.94 11.83 2.78
N TYR A 52 -10.16 10.73 3.52
CA TYR A 52 -9.26 9.57 3.56
C TYR A 52 -9.08 8.92 2.17
N LEU A 53 -10.16 8.85 1.37
CA LEU A 53 -10.14 8.33 0.00
C LEU A 53 -9.48 9.33 -0.94
N ASN A 54 -9.91 10.61 -0.86
CA ASN A 54 -9.43 11.64 -1.77
C ASN A 54 -7.91 11.79 -1.70
N SER A 55 -7.37 11.78 -0.48
CA SER A 55 -5.95 11.92 -0.26
C SER A 55 -5.14 10.73 -0.82
N GLN A 56 -5.60 9.49 -0.64
CA GLN A 56 -4.96 8.32 -1.25
C GLN A 56 -5.03 8.32 -2.78
N LEU A 57 -6.19 8.68 -3.36
CA LEU A 57 -6.32 8.79 -4.82
C LEU A 57 -5.39 9.85 -5.39
N GLN A 58 -5.25 11.00 -4.71
CA GLN A 58 -4.31 12.04 -5.11
C GLN A 58 -2.87 11.53 -5.07
N CYS A 59 -2.45 10.85 -4.00
CA CYS A 59 -1.11 10.28 -3.92
C CYS A 59 -0.85 9.26 -5.04
N ALA A 60 -1.79 8.34 -5.29
CA ALA A 60 -1.66 7.36 -6.36
C ALA A 60 -1.64 8.00 -7.76
N TYR A 61 -2.48 9.01 -8.02
CA TYR A 61 -2.54 9.72 -9.30
C TYR A 61 -1.24 10.44 -9.66
N HIS A 62 -0.50 10.94 -8.65
CA HIS A 62 0.74 11.67 -8.87
C HIS A 62 1.97 10.79 -9.02
N ILE A 63 1.84 9.46 -8.84
CA ILE A 63 2.90 8.51 -9.17
C ILE A 63 2.71 8.09 -10.64
N PRO A 64 3.56 8.52 -11.59
CA PRO A 64 3.29 8.34 -13.02
C PRO A 64 3.04 6.88 -13.41
N LYS A 65 3.87 5.95 -12.90
CA LYS A 65 3.73 4.52 -13.18
C LYS A 65 2.38 3.97 -12.70
N VAL A 66 1.92 4.37 -11.52
CA VAL A 66 0.62 3.95 -10.96
C VAL A 66 -0.52 4.52 -11.79
N ARG A 67 -0.46 5.81 -12.10
CA ARG A 67 -1.45 6.48 -12.95
C ARG A 67 -1.55 5.81 -14.31
N ASP A 68 -0.43 5.51 -14.95
CA ASP A 68 -0.39 4.93 -16.29
C ASP A 68 -0.92 3.50 -16.30
N LEU A 69 -0.59 2.69 -15.28
CA LEU A 69 -1.15 1.35 -15.10
C LEU A 69 -2.67 1.39 -14.90
N ILE A 70 -3.18 2.31 -14.09
CA ILE A 70 -4.61 2.47 -13.86
C ILE A 70 -5.32 3.01 -15.10
N LEU A 71 -4.73 3.95 -15.84
CA LEU A 71 -5.34 4.55 -17.04
C LEU A 71 -5.32 3.62 -18.26
N THR A 72 -4.34 2.71 -18.33
CA THR A 72 -4.22 1.77 -19.44
C THR A 72 -5.35 0.73 -19.38
N PRO A 73 -6.13 0.56 -20.46
CA PRO A 73 -7.08 -0.54 -20.56
C PRO A 73 -6.34 -1.88 -20.57
N LEU A 74 -6.87 -2.87 -19.85
CA LEU A 74 -6.34 -4.24 -19.93
C LEU A 74 -6.45 -4.73 -21.38
N LYS A 75 -5.32 -5.16 -21.97
CA LYS A 75 -5.31 -5.72 -23.32
C LYS A 75 -6.00 -7.09 -23.30
N SER A 76 -6.86 -7.34 -24.27
CA SER A 76 -7.39 -8.68 -24.52
C SER A 76 -6.29 -9.57 -25.13
N ASP A 77 -6.15 -10.80 -24.65
CA ASP A 77 -5.29 -11.84 -25.27
C ASP A 77 -5.71 -12.21 -26.71
N SER A 78 -6.77 -11.60 -27.26
CA SER A 78 -7.27 -11.82 -28.61
C SER A 78 -6.72 -10.86 -29.69
N ASP A 79 -5.70 -10.05 -29.41
CA ASP A 79 -5.04 -9.24 -30.47
C ASP A 79 -4.01 -10.03 -31.30
N VAL A 80 -4.22 -11.35 -31.43
CA VAL A 80 -3.68 -12.15 -32.53
C VAL A 80 -4.84 -12.62 -33.41
N SER A 81 -4.91 -12.01 -34.60
CA SER A 81 -5.65 -12.41 -35.81
C SER A 81 -7.15 -12.06 -35.95
N ASN A 82 -7.38 -11.08 -36.84
CA ASN A 82 -8.21 -11.10 -38.06
C ASN A 82 -9.20 -9.93 -38.17
N ASP A 83 -8.81 -8.94 -38.98
CA ASP A 83 -9.57 -7.72 -39.28
C ASP A 83 -10.95 -7.97 -39.95
N ARG A 84 -11.24 -9.21 -40.35
CA ARG A 84 -12.52 -9.60 -40.98
C ARG A 84 -13.67 -9.79 -39.98
N GLU A 85 -13.40 -10.11 -38.72
CA GLU A 85 -14.46 -10.33 -37.72
C GLU A 85 -15.03 -9.00 -37.19
N LYS A 86 -14.20 -7.95 -37.19
CA LYS A 86 -14.55 -6.59 -36.75
C LYS A 86 -15.56 -5.88 -37.68
N GLU A 87 -15.60 -6.25 -38.97
CA GLU A 87 -16.58 -5.70 -39.92
C GLU A 87 -17.97 -6.35 -39.79
N MET A 88 -18.04 -7.62 -39.41
CA MET A 88 -19.30 -8.36 -39.32
C MET A 88 -20.11 -7.99 -38.07
N ILE A 89 -19.44 -7.64 -36.98
CA ILE A 89 -20.07 -7.25 -35.70
C ILE A 89 -20.70 -5.83 -35.77
N ARG A 90 -20.17 -4.94 -36.63
CA ARG A 90 -20.69 -3.56 -36.80
C ARG A 90 -22.05 -3.48 -37.50
N ALA A 91 -22.54 -4.57 -38.09
CA ALA A 91 -23.81 -4.59 -38.81
C ALA A 91 -25.04 -4.94 -37.94
N GLN A 92 -24.86 -5.29 -36.66
CA GLN A 92 -25.95 -5.77 -35.78
C GLN A 92 -26.11 -4.95 -34.48
N GLU A 93 -25.75 -3.67 -34.51
CA GLU A 93 -26.02 -2.75 -33.39
C GLU A 93 -27.43 -2.13 -33.48
N SER A 94 -28.39 -2.79 -32.84
CA SER A 94 -29.47 -2.08 -32.15
C SER A 94 -29.98 -2.95 -31.02
N GLN A 95 -29.87 -2.44 -29.79
CA GLN A 95 -30.48 -2.98 -28.58
C GLN A 95 -29.85 -4.28 -28.05
N TYR A 96 -28.61 -4.29 -27.54
CA TYR A 96 -28.18 -5.10 -26.39
C TYR A 96 -26.79 -4.60 -25.93
N LEU A 97 -26.62 -4.36 -24.63
CA LEU A 97 -25.35 -3.99 -24.01
C LEU A 97 -24.32 -5.11 -24.25
N PRO A 98 -23.13 -4.86 -24.83
CA PRO A 98 -22.18 -5.93 -25.09
C PRO A 98 -21.61 -6.44 -23.77
N THR A 99 -21.88 -7.71 -23.47
CA THR A 99 -21.22 -8.44 -22.40
C THR A 99 -19.75 -8.65 -22.81
N MET A 100 -18.86 -7.79 -22.29
CA MET A 100 -17.42 -7.85 -22.57
C MET A 100 -16.78 -9.07 -21.86
N PRO A 101 -15.96 -9.86 -22.56
CA PRO A 101 -15.24 -10.98 -21.96
C PRO A 101 -14.10 -10.43 -21.08
N PHE A 102 -14.03 -10.89 -19.83
CA PHE A 102 -13.14 -10.40 -18.76
C PHE A 102 -13.48 -9.00 -18.23
N GLN A 103 -14.47 -8.93 -17.33
CA GLN A 103 -14.77 -7.70 -16.61
C GLN A 103 -13.64 -7.37 -15.66
N GLU A 104 -12.87 -6.35 -16.04
CA GLU A 104 -12.16 -5.48 -15.12
C GLU A 104 -12.89 -5.34 -13.78
N SER A 105 -12.15 -5.36 -12.68
CA SER A 105 -12.78 -5.24 -11.37
C SER A 105 -13.51 -3.89 -11.26
N PRO A 106 -14.70 -3.84 -10.63
CA PRO A 106 -15.43 -2.59 -10.48
C PRO A 106 -14.61 -1.49 -9.77
N SER A 107 -13.72 -1.88 -8.87
CA SER A 107 -12.82 -0.95 -8.19
C SER A 107 -11.79 -0.34 -9.14
N LEU A 108 -11.19 -1.12 -10.04
CA LEU A 108 -10.26 -0.61 -11.04
C LEU A 108 -10.99 0.30 -12.04
N GLN A 109 -12.15 -0.13 -12.53
CA GLN A 109 -12.97 0.67 -13.45
C GLN A 109 -13.37 2.02 -12.82
N GLY A 110 -13.89 1.98 -11.58
CA GLY A 110 -14.27 3.19 -10.86
C GLY A 110 -13.10 4.13 -10.62
N THR A 111 -11.91 3.60 -10.31
CA THR A 111 -10.71 4.40 -10.07
C THR A 111 -10.19 5.02 -11.36
N ARG A 112 -10.20 4.26 -12.47
CA ARG A 112 -9.84 4.77 -13.79
C ARG A 112 -10.73 5.92 -14.21
N LEU A 113 -12.05 5.80 -14.04
CA LEU A 113 -12.98 6.88 -14.39
C LEU A 113 -12.66 8.17 -13.63
N VAL A 114 -12.35 8.07 -12.33
CA VAL A 114 -11.92 9.23 -11.54
C VAL A 114 -10.60 9.81 -12.08
N PHE A 115 -9.62 8.97 -12.42
CA PHE A 115 -8.34 9.44 -12.98
C PHE A 115 -8.49 10.08 -14.36
N GLN A 116 -9.39 9.55 -15.20
CA GLN A 116 -9.74 10.14 -16.49
C GLN A 116 -10.41 11.50 -16.32
N ASP A 117 -11.36 11.62 -15.38
CA ASP A 117 -12.00 12.88 -15.05
C ASP A 117 -10.97 13.89 -14.52
N MET A 118 -10.03 13.47 -13.67
CA MET A 118 -8.95 14.33 -13.18
C MET A 118 -8.08 14.87 -14.31
N LEU A 119 -7.69 14.00 -15.25
CA LEU A 119 -6.91 14.39 -16.43
C LEU A 119 -7.68 15.38 -17.32
N GLN A 120 -8.97 15.13 -17.57
CA GLN A 120 -9.80 16.01 -18.37
C GLN A 120 -10.03 17.36 -17.69
N ALA A 121 -10.30 17.36 -16.39
CA ALA A 121 -10.56 18.57 -15.63
C ALA A 121 -9.29 19.43 -15.47
N SER A 122 -8.11 18.81 -15.34
CA SER A 122 -6.83 19.50 -15.42
C SER A 122 -6.64 20.20 -16.77
N ARG A 123 -6.85 19.48 -17.88
CA ARG A 123 -6.72 20.02 -19.25
C ARG A 123 -7.69 21.16 -19.54
N LYS A 124 -8.93 21.05 -19.07
CA LYS A 124 -10.00 22.03 -19.30
C LYS A 124 -10.10 23.10 -18.21
N GLN A 125 -9.33 22.97 -17.13
CA GLN A 125 -9.38 23.84 -15.93
C GLN A 125 -10.80 23.96 -15.33
N THR A 126 -11.55 22.84 -15.27
CA THR A 126 -12.98 22.84 -14.88
C THR A 126 -13.25 22.68 -13.38
N GLY A 127 -12.22 22.82 -12.54
CA GLY A 127 -12.34 22.67 -11.08
C GLY A 127 -12.31 21.22 -10.60
N PRO A 128 -12.66 20.97 -9.31
CA PRO A 128 -12.43 19.69 -8.66
C PRO A 128 -13.35 18.58 -9.16
N VAL A 129 -12.83 17.36 -9.21
CA VAL A 129 -13.54 16.15 -9.66
C VAL A 129 -14.22 15.46 -8.48
N ALA A 130 -15.46 15.01 -8.68
CA ALA A 130 -16.22 14.32 -7.64
C ALA A 130 -16.12 12.79 -7.81
N PRO A 131 -15.55 12.02 -6.86
CA PRO A 131 -15.36 10.58 -6.98
C PRO A 131 -16.66 9.77 -6.74
N ARG A 132 -17.83 10.32 -7.13
CA ARG A 132 -19.15 9.74 -6.85
C ARG A 132 -19.31 8.33 -7.42
N ILE A 133 -18.79 8.11 -8.63
CA ILE A 133 -18.87 6.82 -9.31
C ILE A 133 -18.10 5.77 -8.50
N LEU A 134 -16.87 6.07 -8.07
CA LEU A 134 -16.06 5.16 -7.27
C LEU A 134 -16.75 4.84 -5.94
N CYS A 135 -17.23 5.84 -5.20
CA CYS A 135 -17.92 5.63 -3.94
C CYS A 135 -19.17 4.74 -4.12
N LYS A 136 -19.94 4.96 -5.19
CA LYS A 136 -21.13 4.16 -5.49
C LYS A 136 -20.77 2.71 -5.83
N VAL A 137 -19.74 2.50 -6.65
CA VAL A 137 -19.30 1.17 -7.08
C VAL A 137 -18.75 0.35 -5.92
N LEU A 138 -18.00 0.99 -5.02
CA LEU A 138 -17.43 0.35 -3.84
C LEU A 138 -18.42 0.21 -2.68
N GLY A 139 -19.55 0.93 -2.73
CA GLY A 139 -20.52 0.98 -1.63
C GLY A 139 -19.99 1.74 -0.42
N ILE A 140 -19.21 2.80 -0.66
CA ILE A 140 -18.60 3.61 0.40
C ILE A 140 -19.65 4.51 1.06
N PRO A 141 -19.86 4.40 2.37
CA PRO A 141 -20.70 5.33 3.12
C PRO A 141 -19.99 6.69 3.24
N VAL A 142 -20.40 7.65 2.40
CA VAL A 142 -19.71 8.96 2.28
C VAL A 142 -19.75 9.84 3.53
N TYR A 143 -20.54 9.49 4.54
CA TYR A 143 -20.64 10.20 5.82
C TYR A 143 -19.95 9.46 6.98
N GLU A 144 -19.26 8.35 6.71
CA GLU A 144 -18.45 7.65 7.70
C GLU A 144 -16.97 7.93 7.46
N GLN A 145 -16.26 8.27 8.53
CA GLN A 145 -14.81 8.40 8.50
C GLN A 145 -14.18 7.01 8.53
N GLN A 146 -13.09 6.83 7.80
CA GLN A 146 -12.36 5.56 7.70
C GLN A 146 -10.87 5.83 7.79
N ASP A 147 -10.10 4.84 8.21
CA ASP A 147 -8.65 4.93 8.16
C ASP A 147 -8.17 4.91 6.70
N SER A 148 -7.37 5.91 6.34
CA SER A 148 -6.86 6.08 4.98
C SER A 148 -5.81 5.05 4.58
N GLN A 149 -4.98 4.58 5.51
CA GLN A 149 -4.01 3.52 5.26
C GLN A 149 -4.74 2.20 5.05
N GLU A 150 -5.72 1.89 5.90
CA GLU A 150 -6.51 0.67 5.77
C GLU A 150 -7.31 0.67 4.47
N PHE A 151 -7.94 1.81 4.13
CA PHE A 151 -8.67 1.98 2.88
C PHE A 151 -7.82 1.62 1.65
N TRP A 152 -6.60 2.15 1.55
CA TRP A 152 -5.74 1.91 0.39
C TRP A 152 -5.26 0.46 0.33
N LYS A 153 -4.84 -0.11 1.47
CA LYS A 153 -4.41 -1.51 1.57
C LYS A 153 -5.51 -2.50 1.18
N LEU A 154 -6.75 -2.17 1.48
CA LEU A 154 -7.90 -2.97 1.11
C LEU A 154 -8.33 -2.75 -0.35
N LEU A 155 -8.16 -1.53 -0.87
CA LEU A 155 -8.52 -1.20 -2.25
C LEU A 155 -7.55 -1.83 -3.26
N LEU A 156 -6.23 -1.71 -3.05
CA LEU A 156 -5.21 -2.07 -4.03
C LEU A 156 -5.34 -3.53 -4.55
N PRO A 157 -5.52 -4.57 -3.69
CA PRO A 157 -5.67 -5.94 -4.15
C PRO A 157 -6.96 -6.17 -4.95
N THR A 158 -7.98 -5.33 -4.74
CA THR A 158 -9.26 -5.47 -5.44
C THR A 158 -9.15 -5.07 -6.91
N PHE A 159 -8.12 -4.31 -7.29
CA PHE A 159 -7.87 -3.96 -8.69
C PHE A 159 -7.54 -5.18 -9.55
N LYS A 160 -7.09 -6.29 -8.94
CA LYS A 160 -6.66 -7.51 -9.66
C LYS A 160 -5.63 -7.19 -10.75
N LEU A 161 -4.70 -6.28 -10.43
CA LEU A 161 -3.66 -5.80 -11.33
C LEU A 161 -2.29 -6.12 -10.70
N PRO A 162 -1.70 -7.28 -11.00
CA PRO A 162 -0.44 -7.72 -10.39
C PRO A 162 0.69 -6.71 -10.58
N GLU A 163 0.85 -6.16 -11.80
CA GLU A 163 1.88 -5.16 -12.09
C GLU A 163 1.80 -3.90 -11.21
N LEU A 164 0.60 -3.55 -10.74
CA LEU A 164 0.40 -2.45 -9.81
C LEU A 164 0.70 -2.87 -8.37
N MET A 165 0.30 -4.09 -7.99
CA MET A 165 0.63 -4.67 -6.67
C MET A 165 2.14 -4.77 -6.47
N ASP A 166 2.88 -5.23 -7.49
CA ASP A 166 4.33 -5.41 -7.46
C ASP A 166 5.09 -4.10 -7.20
N LEU A 167 4.49 -2.94 -7.48
CA LEU A 167 5.10 -1.64 -7.15
C LEU A 167 5.10 -1.37 -5.65
N TYR A 168 4.10 -1.85 -4.92
CA TYR A 168 3.89 -1.58 -3.49
C TYR A 168 4.33 -2.74 -2.60
N GLN A 169 4.33 -3.97 -3.14
CA GLN A 169 4.62 -5.16 -2.37
C GLN A 169 6.12 -5.30 -2.11
N GLY A 170 6.47 -5.35 -0.83
CA GLY A 170 7.78 -5.76 -0.35
C GLY A 170 7.71 -7.03 0.48
N ALA A 171 8.85 -7.50 0.97
CA ALA A 171 8.95 -8.59 1.91
C ALA A 171 10.13 -8.38 2.89
N PHE A 172 9.94 -8.80 4.14
CA PHE A 172 11.02 -8.96 5.11
C PHE A 172 11.01 -10.39 5.64
N GLU A 173 12.12 -10.83 6.22
CA GLU A 173 12.25 -12.16 6.80
C GLU A 173 12.17 -12.06 8.33
N ASP A 174 11.12 -12.62 8.90
CA ASP A 174 11.01 -12.81 10.34
C ASP A 174 11.82 -14.02 10.76
N TYR A 175 12.64 -13.86 11.79
CA TYR A 175 13.47 -14.92 12.32
C TYR A 175 13.34 -15.06 13.84
N ILE A 176 13.48 -16.30 14.30
CA ILE A 176 13.63 -16.64 15.71
C ILE A 176 14.80 -17.61 15.83
N VAL A 177 15.79 -17.28 16.66
CA VAL A 177 16.99 -18.10 16.89
C VAL A 177 17.09 -18.44 18.37
N ALA A 178 17.13 -19.73 18.71
CA ALA A 178 17.29 -20.18 20.10
C ALA A 178 18.69 -19.88 20.67
N LEU A 179 18.75 -19.52 21.95
CA LEU A 179 19.98 -19.23 22.68
C LEU A 179 20.48 -20.41 23.53
N ASP A 180 19.91 -21.60 23.34
CA ASP A 180 20.25 -22.82 24.10
C ASP A 180 21.43 -23.61 23.51
N GLY A 181 22.15 -23.04 22.53
CA GLY A 181 23.29 -23.66 21.87
C GLY A 181 22.94 -24.79 20.89
N THR A 182 21.65 -25.04 20.62
CA THR A 182 21.23 -26.11 19.71
C THR A 182 21.23 -25.71 18.23
N GLY A 183 21.37 -24.43 17.93
CA GLY A 183 21.31 -23.90 16.56
C GLY A 183 19.90 -23.92 15.94
N ARG A 184 18.85 -24.19 16.73
CA ARG A 184 17.47 -24.18 16.25
C ARG A 184 17.05 -22.76 15.87
N GLU A 185 16.56 -22.61 14.63
CA GLU A 185 16.00 -21.36 14.14
C GLU A 185 14.72 -21.59 13.32
N ARG A 186 13.88 -20.56 13.25
CA ARG A 186 12.73 -20.48 12.35
C ARG A 186 12.82 -19.18 11.58
N ARG A 187 12.72 -19.26 10.24
CA ARG A 187 12.66 -18.11 9.34
C ARG A 187 11.38 -18.17 8.52
N LEU A 188 10.75 -17.02 8.30
CA LEU A 188 9.56 -16.88 7.49
C LEU A 188 9.63 -15.58 6.72
N GLU A 189 9.46 -15.65 5.41
CA GLU A 189 9.27 -14.45 4.58
C GLU A 189 7.84 -13.93 4.75
N GLU A 190 7.70 -12.67 5.15
CA GLU A 190 6.42 -11.99 5.35
C GLU A 190 6.27 -10.84 4.34
N PRO A 191 5.26 -10.88 3.46
CA PRO A 191 5.00 -9.80 2.52
C PRO A 191 4.34 -8.61 3.22
N PHE A 192 4.64 -7.39 2.78
CA PHE A 192 4.04 -6.15 3.26
C PHE A 192 3.66 -5.20 2.12
N LEU A 193 2.68 -4.33 2.37
CA LEU A 193 2.34 -3.19 1.50
C LEU A 193 2.77 -1.85 2.11
N ASP A 194 2.99 -1.82 3.42
CA ASP A 194 3.45 -0.68 4.18
C ASP A 194 4.24 -1.14 5.41
N LEU A 195 5.14 -0.29 5.88
CA LEU A 195 5.84 -0.46 7.15
C LEU A 195 5.22 0.45 8.19
N SER A 196 4.70 -0.15 9.27
CA SER A 196 4.06 0.61 10.34
C SER A 196 5.08 0.97 11.43
N LEU A 197 5.51 2.23 11.44
CA LEU A 197 6.55 2.78 12.30
C LEU A 197 5.99 3.34 13.60
N ASP A 198 6.63 2.99 14.72
CA ASP A 198 6.40 3.67 16.00
C ASP A 198 6.94 5.10 15.93
N VAL A 199 6.18 6.08 16.42
CA VAL A 199 6.56 7.50 16.38
C VAL A 199 7.30 7.98 17.63
N THR A 200 7.37 7.15 18.69
CA THR A 200 8.04 7.48 19.96
C THR A 200 9.55 7.67 19.81
N SER A 201 10.15 7.10 18.77
CA SER A 201 11.56 7.24 18.40
C SER A 201 11.95 8.64 17.89
N GLY A 202 10.97 9.45 17.45
CA GLY A 202 11.17 10.82 16.96
C GLY A 202 11.63 10.99 15.51
N SER A 203 12.03 9.93 14.80
CA SER A 203 12.40 10.00 13.37
C SER A 203 12.16 8.69 12.62
N VAL A 204 11.97 8.78 11.29
CA VAL A 204 11.79 7.60 10.41
C VAL A 204 12.98 6.65 10.52
N GLU A 205 14.19 7.18 10.49
CA GLU A 205 15.43 6.41 10.52
C GLU A 205 15.56 5.63 11.83
N GLU A 206 15.21 6.24 12.96
CA GLU A 206 15.24 5.57 14.26
C GLU A 206 14.13 4.52 14.38
N SER A 207 12.91 4.79 13.90
CA SER A 207 11.84 3.79 13.89
C SER A 207 12.19 2.58 13.04
N LEU A 208 12.87 2.78 11.90
CA LEU A 208 13.31 1.68 11.04
C LEU A 208 14.43 0.88 11.70
N ARG A 209 15.36 1.53 12.41
CA ARG A 209 16.37 0.84 13.23
C ARG A 209 15.73 0.05 14.38
N GLN A 210 14.69 0.56 15.02
CA GLN A 210 13.95 -0.21 16.03
C GLN A 210 13.20 -1.41 15.42
N LEU A 211 12.72 -1.27 14.17
CA LEU A 211 11.97 -2.33 13.51
C LEU A 211 12.86 -3.47 12.97
N PHE A 212 14.06 -3.16 12.45
CA PHE A 212 14.93 -4.14 11.77
C PHE A 212 16.37 -4.22 12.33
N GLY A 213 16.70 -3.42 13.34
CA GLY A 213 18.05 -3.33 13.91
C GLY A 213 18.35 -4.46 14.89
N GLU A 214 17.91 -4.28 16.14
CA GLU A 214 18.20 -5.18 17.25
C GLU A 214 17.06 -6.18 17.49
N PRO A 215 17.36 -7.48 17.64
CA PRO A 215 16.34 -8.48 17.97
C PRO A 215 15.81 -8.31 19.40
N GLU A 216 14.54 -8.63 19.59
CA GLU A 216 13.89 -8.76 20.89
C GLU A 216 14.33 -10.07 21.57
N LEU A 217 14.70 -10.00 22.85
CA LEU A 217 14.96 -11.18 23.67
C LEU A 217 13.65 -11.77 24.19
N LEU A 218 13.33 -12.98 23.77
CA LEU A 218 12.28 -13.80 24.35
C LEU A 218 12.88 -14.61 25.51
N SER A 219 12.46 -14.30 26.74
CA SER A 219 12.99 -14.88 27.98
C SER A 219 12.01 -15.85 28.64
N THR A 220 12.51 -17.02 29.01
CA THR A 220 11.77 -17.98 29.83
C THR A 220 11.44 -17.42 31.21
N ALA A 221 12.31 -16.57 31.77
CA ALA A 221 12.11 -15.93 33.08
C ALA A 221 10.94 -14.93 33.06
N GLU A 222 10.75 -14.23 31.94
CA GLU A 222 9.62 -13.29 31.73
C GLU A 222 8.36 -13.99 31.21
N GLY A 223 8.43 -15.32 31.01
CA GLY A 223 7.31 -16.14 30.54
C GLY A 223 7.03 -16.04 29.04
N ASN A 224 7.73 -15.20 28.29
CA ASN A 224 7.60 -15.02 26.83
C ASN A 224 8.55 -15.90 25.99
N GLY A 225 9.33 -16.78 26.63
CA GLY A 225 10.25 -17.72 25.95
C GLY A 225 9.62 -18.50 24.78
N TRP A 226 10.45 -18.79 23.78
CA TRP A 226 10.04 -19.42 22.52
C TRP A 226 9.88 -20.93 22.68
N ARG A 227 8.86 -21.50 22.03
CA ARG A 227 8.67 -22.96 21.94
C ARG A 227 9.02 -23.43 20.52
N PRO A 228 10.14 -24.15 20.33
CA PRO A 228 10.59 -24.58 19.00
C PRO A 228 9.63 -25.58 18.35
N GLU A 229 9.14 -26.54 19.12
CA GLU A 229 8.27 -27.61 18.65
C GLU A 229 7.09 -27.83 19.59
N LYS A 230 6.00 -28.37 19.04
CA LYS A 230 4.80 -28.67 19.83
C LYS A 230 5.13 -29.73 20.88
N GLY A 231 5.05 -29.35 22.16
CA GLY A 231 5.35 -30.22 23.30
C GLY A 231 6.75 -30.02 23.90
N ALA A 232 7.62 -29.22 23.27
CA ALA A 232 8.91 -28.86 23.83
C ALA A 232 8.78 -27.83 24.96
N GLU A 233 9.79 -27.79 25.83
CA GLU A 233 9.97 -26.71 26.79
C GLU A 233 10.26 -25.38 26.08
N LYS A 234 9.96 -24.28 26.76
CA LYS A 234 10.29 -22.95 26.25
C LYS A 234 11.79 -22.72 26.45
N VAL A 235 12.41 -22.06 25.49
CA VAL A 235 13.82 -21.67 25.52
C VAL A 235 13.94 -20.17 25.30
N ASP A 236 15.04 -19.61 25.76
CA ASP A 236 15.38 -18.22 25.45
C ASP A 236 15.72 -18.11 23.95
N ALA A 237 15.27 -17.05 23.30
CA ALA A 237 15.46 -16.86 21.86
C ALA A 237 15.55 -15.39 21.48
N HIS A 238 16.31 -15.09 20.42
CA HIS A 238 16.26 -13.79 19.76
C HIS A 238 15.21 -13.82 18.65
N LYS A 239 14.26 -12.89 18.69
CA LYS A 239 13.26 -12.68 17.64
C LYS A 239 13.51 -11.34 16.97
N GLY A 240 13.59 -11.33 15.65
CA GLY A 240 13.76 -10.08 14.90
C GLY A 240 13.21 -10.20 13.49
N SER A 241 13.27 -9.07 12.78
CA SER A 241 12.88 -8.97 11.38
C SER A 241 14.07 -8.47 10.57
N LEU A 242 14.25 -9.02 9.38
CA LEU A 242 15.36 -8.70 8.48
C LEU A 242 14.82 -8.16 7.16
N LEU A 243 15.09 -6.88 6.88
CA LEU A 243 14.79 -6.30 5.58
C LEU A 243 15.96 -6.55 4.64
N ARG A 244 15.70 -7.25 3.53
CA ARG A 244 16.68 -7.46 2.45
C ARG A 244 16.47 -6.41 1.37
N THR A 245 17.51 -6.01 0.66
CA THR A 245 17.37 -5.05 -0.46
C THR A 245 16.51 -5.64 -1.57
N GLN A 246 16.56 -6.96 -1.80
CA GLN A 246 15.70 -7.63 -2.78
C GLN A 246 14.22 -7.63 -2.38
N GLY A 247 13.92 -7.41 -1.09
CA GLY A 247 12.57 -7.32 -0.56
C GLY A 247 11.98 -5.91 -0.56
N LEU A 248 12.72 -4.90 -1.03
CA LEU A 248 12.23 -3.53 -1.09
C LEU A 248 11.26 -3.31 -2.28
N PRO A 249 10.10 -2.68 -2.05
CA PRO A 249 9.21 -2.29 -3.13
C PRO A 249 9.72 -1.05 -3.88
N SER A 250 9.21 -0.82 -5.10
CA SER A 250 9.47 0.42 -5.85
C SER A 250 8.82 1.64 -5.20
N ILE A 251 7.69 1.44 -4.52
CA ILE A 251 6.94 2.45 -3.77
C ILE A 251 6.86 1.98 -2.33
N LEU A 252 7.65 2.59 -1.46
CA LEU A 252 7.62 2.29 -0.03
C LEU A 252 6.59 3.16 0.68
N GLN A 253 5.58 2.54 1.29
CA GLN A 253 4.61 3.23 2.14
C GLN A 253 5.04 3.12 3.61
N LEU A 254 5.21 4.27 4.27
CA LEU A 254 5.51 4.34 5.70
C LEU A 254 4.26 4.82 6.44
N HIS A 255 3.72 3.97 7.31
CA HIS A 255 2.59 4.29 8.16
C HIS A 255 3.09 4.71 9.54
N LEU A 256 2.85 5.97 9.92
CA LEU A 256 3.24 6.49 11.23
C LEU A 256 2.14 6.18 12.25
N LYS A 257 2.42 5.31 13.22
CA LYS A 257 1.49 4.91 14.29
C LYS A 257 1.26 6.05 15.29
N ARG A 258 0.50 7.06 14.88
CA ARG A 258 0.18 8.24 15.71
C ARG A 258 -1.06 8.08 16.58
N PHE A 259 -1.71 6.93 16.56
CA PHE A 259 -2.88 6.67 17.37
C PHE A 259 -2.58 5.53 18.31
N ASN A 260 -2.75 5.78 19.60
CA ASN A 260 -2.63 4.77 20.63
C ASN A 260 -4.00 4.57 21.29
N TYR A 261 -4.42 3.32 21.39
CA TYR A 261 -5.66 2.95 22.06
C TYR A 261 -5.34 2.48 23.47
N ASP A 262 -5.87 3.21 24.46
CA ASP A 262 -5.75 2.84 25.86
C ASP A 262 -6.91 1.92 26.23
N TRP A 263 -6.60 0.65 26.43
CA TRP A 263 -7.55 -0.39 26.82
C TRP A 263 -8.19 -0.16 28.20
N ASN A 264 -7.53 0.60 29.09
CA ASN A 264 -8.06 0.85 30.43
C ASN A 264 -9.15 1.92 30.40
N THR A 265 -9.00 2.93 29.54
CA THR A 265 -9.92 4.05 29.43
C THR A 265 -10.90 3.92 28.26
N ASP A 266 -10.73 2.92 27.39
CA ASP A 266 -11.48 2.74 26.14
C ASP A 266 -11.44 4.01 25.27
N THR A 267 -10.26 4.65 25.22
CA THR A 267 -10.06 5.89 24.46
C THR A 267 -8.89 5.77 23.51
N THR A 268 -9.05 6.39 22.34
CA THR A 268 -7.95 6.57 21.39
C THR A 268 -7.36 7.96 21.59
N SER A 269 -6.04 8.03 21.75
CA SER A 269 -5.29 9.29 21.84
C SER A 269 -4.38 9.46 20.63
N LYS A 270 -4.21 10.71 20.20
CA LYS A 270 -3.31 11.07 19.11
C LYS A 270 -1.96 11.51 19.67
N LEU A 271 -0.89 10.86 19.23
CA LEU A 271 0.49 11.23 19.47
C LEU A 271 0.86 12.40 18.55
N ASN A 272 0.93 13.59 19.14
CA ASN A 272 1.23 14.84 18.43
C ASN A 272 2.69 15.26 18.53
N ASP A 273 3.54 14.41 19.12
CA ASP A 273 4.96 14.71 19.27
C ASP A 273 5.63 14.94 17.90
N PRO A 274 6.60 15.87 17.84
CA PRO A 274 7.37 16.10 16.63
C PRO A 274 8.03 14.82 16.14
N PHE A 275 7.90 14.54 14.85
CA PHE A 275 8.52 13.38 14.21
C PHE A 275 9.15 13.82 12.91
N ARG A 276 10.41 13.49 12.71
CA ARG A 276 11.19 13.91 11.54
C ARG A 276 11.17 12.84 10.46
N PHE A 277 11.09 13.27 9.21
CA PHE A 277 11.24 12.43 8.04
C PHE A 277 12.13 13.19 7.04
N PRO A 278 13.17 12.55 6.48
CA PRO A 278 14.04 13.20 5.53
C PRO A 278 13.37 13.27 4.15
N LEU A 279 13.88 14.18 3.30
CA LEU A 279 13.49 14.21 1.89
C LEU A 279 14.05 12.99 1.13
N GLU A 280 15.28 12.59 1.47
CA GLU A 280 15.97 11.42 0.94
C GLU A 280 16.22 10.44 2.08
N LEU A 281 15.69 9.23 1.95
CA LEU A 281 15.82 8.19 2.97
C LEU A 281 16.80 7.12 2.48
N ASN A 282 17.95 7.00 3.14
CA ASN A 282 18.88 5.91 2.88
C ASN A 282 18.50 4.68 3.72
N LEU A 283 18.23 3.56 3.05
CA LEU A 283 17.87 2.29 3.68
C LEU A 283 19.06 1.33 3.83
N SER A 284 20.27 1.69 3.37
CA SER A 284 21.45 0.81 3.43
C SER A 284 21.78 0.34 4.85
N ASP A 285 21.53 1.18 5.85
CA ASP A 285 21.88 0.89 7.24
C ASP A 285 20.88 -0.07 7.90
N VAL A 286 19.71 -0.23 7.28
CA VAL A 286 18.60 -1.05 7.76
C VAL A 286 18.52 -2.35 6.93
N CYS A 287 18.82 -2.26 5.64
CA CYS A 287 18.87 -3.40 4.74
C CYS A 287 20.15 -4.21 4.94
N LYS A 288 20.01 -5.50 5.22
CA LYS A 288 21.15 -6.41 5.43
C LYS A 288 21.18 -7.42 4.29
N ASP A 289 22.01 -7.14 3.28
CA ASP A 289 22.23 -8.02 2.13
C ASP A 289 23.36 -9.03 2.42
N GLY A 290 22.99 -10.18 3.00
CA GLY A 290 23.83 -11.38 2.97
C GLY A 290 24.64 -11.69 4.22
N ALA A 291 24.80 -13.02 4.42
CA ALA A 291 25.55 -13.80 5.40
C ALA A 291 25.83 -13.14 6.77
N TYR A 292 25.16 -13.67 7.79
CA TYR A 292 25.52 -13.63 9.20
C TYR A 292 26.99 -13.23 9.41
N SER A 293 27.21 -12.07 10.02
CA SER A 293 28.45 -11.86 10.74
C SER A 293 28.45 -12.89 11.88
N GLU A 294 29.39 -13.81 11.80
CA GLU A 294 29.77 -14.73 12.89
C GLU A 294 30.06 -13.98 14.19
#